data_AF-A0AAN8M414-F1
#
_entry.id   AF-A0AAN8M414-F1
#
_cell.length_a   1.000
_cell.length_b   1.000
_cell.length_c   1.000
_cell.angle_alpha   90.00
_cell.angle_beta   90.00
_cell.angle_gamma   90.00
#
_symmetry.space_group_name_H-M   'P 1'
#
loop_
_entity.id
_entity.type
_entity.pdbx_description
1 polymer ?
#
loop_
_entity_poly.entity_id
_entity_poly.type
_entity_poly.pdbx_seq_one_letter_code
_entity_poly.pdbx_strand_id
1 'polypeptide(L)'
;MQLSDRIVFKGLKAFYNRAADQWMTTHPGKRIGIYQMAGLFAKAYNKVASVERGVEGFRASGLWPLEKDIFTEANFMAAEVIEEPEPIAAAAVLLELSPRPRPQEARPRKRKAESAAVLTASPYKRLLEDRNINKMKRERE
;
A
#
# COMPACT_ATOMS: atom_id res chain seq x y z
N MET A 1 2.89 11.05 9.40
CA MET A 1 1.65 10.31 9.78
C MET A 1 1.31 9.32 8.66
N GLN A 2 1.11 8.03 8.95
CA GLN A 2 0.86 7.03 7.90
C GLN A 2 -0.61 7.04 7.42
N LEU A 3 -0.80 6.72 6.13
CA LEU A 3 -2.11 6.73 5.44
C LEU A 3 -3.13 5.79 6.10
N SER A 4 -2.67 4.59 6.46
CA SER A 4 -3.47 3.56 7.14
C SER A 4 -4.04 4.04 8.47
N ASP A 5 -3.30 4.86 9.21
CA ASP A 5 -3.68 5.28 10.55
C ASP A 5 -4.85 6.25 10.53
N ARG A 6 -4.89 7.11 9.52
CA ARG A 6 -5.94 8.13 9.36
C ARG A 6 -7.28 7.52 8.94
N ILE A 7 -7.24 6.52 8.06
CA ILE A 7 -8.43 5.91 7.48
C ILE A 7 -8.88 4.72 8.31
N VAL A 8 -7.98 3.75 8.45
CA VAL A 8 -8.32 2.41 8.94
C VAL A 8 -8.46 2.47 10.43
N PHE A 9 -7.42 2.87 11.18
CA PHE A 9 -7.46 2.79 12.64
C PHE A 9 -8.42 3.78 13.28
N LYS A 10 -8.47 5.03 12.80
CA LYS A 10 -9.42 6.02 13.32
C LYS A 10 -10.88 5.60 13.03
N GLY A 11 -11.18 5.19 11.80
CA GLY A 11 -12.50 4.73 11.42
C GLY A 11 -12.90 3.46 12.17
N LEU A 12 -11.99 2.50 12.28
CA LEU A 12 -12.21 1.20 12.93
C LEU A 12 -12.58 1.36 14.40
N LYS A 13 -11.85 2.19 15.14
CA LYS A 13 -12.20 2.50 16.55
C LYS A 13 -13.60 3.07 16.66
N ALA A 14 -13.95 4.06 15.83
CA ALA A 14 -15.26 4.70 15.88
C ALA A 14 -16.41 3.72 15.57
N PHE A 15 -16.26 2.91 14.51
CA PHE A 15 -17.30 1.94 14.14
C PHE A 15 -17.40 0.77 15.12
N TYR A 16 -16.27 0.32 15.67
CA TYR A 16 -16.26 -0.72 16.69
C TYR A 16 -16.97 -0.24 17.96
N ASN A 17 -16.64 0.96 18.45
CA ASN A 17 -17.29 1.54 19.64
C ASN A 17 -18.80 1.62 19.43
N ARG A 18 -19.26 2.16 18.30
CA ARG A 18 -20.69 2.20 17.98
C ARG A 18 -21.36 0.81 17.94
N ALA A 19 -20.68 -0.19 17.38
CA ALA A 19 -21.19 -1.55 17.34
C ALA A 19 -21.24 -2.19 18.73
N ALA A 20 -20.23 -1.92 19.57
CA ALA A 20 -20.16 -2.38 20.95
C ALA A 20 -21.25 -1.73 21.81
N ASP A 21 -21.46 -0.41 21.67
CA ASP A 21 -22.51 0.32 22.37
C ASP A 21 -23.89 -0.27 22.03
N GLN A 22 -24.18 -0.47 20.73
CA GLN A 22 -25.42 -1.09 20.28
C GLN A 22 -25.60 -2.52 20.83
N TRP A 23 -24.51 -3.27 20.94
CA TRP A 23 -24.56 -4.61 21.52
C TRP A 23 -24.86 -4.57 23.02
N MET A 24 -24.24 -3.64 23.76
CA MET A 24 -24.50 -3.48 25.20
C MET A 24 -25.92 -3.00 25.49
N THR A 25 -26.49 -2.12 24.65
CA THR A 25 -27.90 -1.70 24.79
C THR A 25 -28.88 -2.85 24.53
N THR A 26 -28.57 -3.73 23.58
CA THR A 26 -29.43 -4.89 23.25
C THR A 26 -29.28 -6.06 24.22
N HIS A 27 -28.17 -6.12 24.96
CA HIS A 27 -27.86 -7.19 25.91
C HIS A 27 -27.46 -6.63 27.28
N PRO A 28 -28.41 -6.00 28.01
CA PRO A 28 -28.13 -5.40 29.31
C PRO A 28 -27.59 -6.44 30.30
N GLY A 29 -26.59 -6.05 31.08
CA GLY A 29 -25.96 -6.91 32.11
C GLY A 29 -25.03 -8.01 31.57
N LYS A 30 -24.84 -8.11 30.24
CA LYS A 30 -23.87 -9.05 29.64
C LYS A 30 -22.58 -8.33 29.26
N ARG A 31 -21.43 -8.94 29.58
CA ARG A 31 -20.11 -8.46 29.14
C ARG A 31 -19.79 -8.95 27.73
N ILE A 32 -19.07 -8.12 26.96
CA ILE A 32 -18.54 -8.53 25.65
C ILE A 32 -17.43 -9.55 25.88
N GLY A 33 -17.64 -10.79 25.44
CA GLY A 33 -16.62 -11.83 25.40
C GLY A 33 -15.82 -11.83 24.09
N ILE A 34 -14.81 -12.70 24.02
CA ILE A 34 -13.88 -12.80 22.89
C ILE A 34 -14.62 -13.15 21.58
N TYR A 35 -15.63 -14.04 21.65
CA TYR A 35 -16.43 -14.43 20.48
C TYR A 35 -17.33 -13.29 19.98
N GLN A 36 -17.95 -12.52 20.88
CA GLN A 36 -18.73 -11.36 20.50
C GLN A 36 -17.83 -10.27 19.93
N MET A 37 -16.65 -10.07 20.51
CA MET A 37 -15.65 -9.11 20.02
C MET A 37 -15.28 -9.41 18.57
N ALA A 38 -15.04 -10.67 18.20
CA ALA A 38 -14.75 -11.04 16.81
C ALA A 38 -15.91 -10.67 15.85
N GLY A 39 -17.15 -10.90 16.26
CA GLY A 39 -18.33 -10.51 15.47
C GLY A 39 -18.51 -8.99 15.34
N LEU A 40 -18.25 -8.24 16.40
CA LEU A 40 -18.28 -6.77 16.40
C LEU A 40 -17.15 -6.19 15.54
N PHE A 41 -15.96 -6.79 15.64
CA PHE A 41 -14.82 -6.42 14.82
C PHE A 41 -15.10 -6.66 13.34
N ALA A 42 -15.64 -7.82 12.96
CA ALA A 42 -16.00 -8.10 11.57
C ALA A 42 -16.99 -7.06 11.01
N LYS A 43 -18.02 -6.69 11.81
CA LYS A 43 -18.98 -5.65 11.43
C LYS A 43 -18.31 -4.28 11.23
N ALA A 44 -17.40 -3.90 12.11
CA ALA A 44 -16.68 -2.63 12.00
C ALA A 44 -15.69 -2.63 10.83
N TYR A 45 -14.93 -3.71 10.66
CA TYR A 45 -13.94 -3.89 9.62
C TYR A 45 -14.57 -3.81 8.23
N ASN A 46 -15.69 -4.50 8.00
CA ASN A 46 -16.40 -4.45 6.71
C ASN A 46 -16.89 -3.05 6.33
N LYS A 47 -17.12 -2.15 7.31
CA LYS A 47 -17.45 -0.75 7.04
C LYS A 47 -16.24 0.11 6.70
N VAL A 48 -15.09 -0.20 7.30
CA VAL A 48 -13.85 0.55 7.12
C VAL A 48 -13.11 0.14 5.87
N ALA A 49 -13.09 -1.16 5.58
CA ALA A 49 -12.47 -1.78 4.40
C ALA A 49 -13.31 -1.52 3.13
N SER A 50 -13.73 -0.27 2.92
CA SER A 50 -14.40 0.21 1.73
C SER A 50 -13.40 0.96 0.83
N VAL A 51 -13.58 0.84 -0.48
CA VAL A 51 -12.81 1.58 -1.49
C VAL A 51 -12.92 3.08 -1.28
N GLU A 52 -14.12 3.58 -0.94
CA GLU A 52 -14.38 5.01 -0.70
C GLU A 52 -13.50 5.56 0.42
N ARG A 53 -13.36 4.79 1.51
CA ARG A 53 -12.50 5.16 2.64
C ARG A 53 -11.04 5.20 2.23
N GLY A 54 -10.60 4.26 1.39
CA GLY A 54 -9.28 4.28 0.77
C GLY A 54 -9.03 5.56 -0.02
N VAL A 55 -9.91 5.88 -0.97
CA VAL A 55 -9.82 7.10 -1.79
C VAL A 55 -9.76 8.36 -0.92
N GLU A 56 -10.61 8.44 0.10
CA GLU A 56 -10.68 9.62 0.96
C GLU A 56 -9.40 9.84 1.77
N GLY A 57 -8.70 8.79 2.20
CA GLY A 57 -7.42 9.04 2.84
C GLY A 57 -6.28 9.30 1.88
N PHE A 58 -6.29 8.76 0.66
CA PHE A 58 -5.35 9.21 -0.37
C PHE A 58 -5.50 10.71 -0.63
N ARG A 59 -6.74 11.21 -0.58
CA ARG A 59 -7.04 12.65 -0.63
C ARG A 59 -6.56 13.38 0.61
N ALA A 60 -6.84 12.87 1.81
CA ALA A 60 -6.44 13.51 3.07
C ALA A 60 -4.92 13.55 3.30
N SER A 61 -4.16 12.71 2.60
CA SER A 61 -2.70 12.70 2.61
C SER A 61 -2.09 13.52 1.47
N GLY A 62 -2.90 14.07 0.57
CA GLY A 62 -2.43 14.83 -0.60
C GLY A 62 -1.67 13.98 -1.60
N LEU A 63 -1.76 12.65 -1.48
CA LEU A 63 -1.12 11.72 -2.41
C LEU A 63 -1.90 11.64 -3.71
N TRP A 64 -3.24 11.67 -3.62
CA TRP A 64 -4.13 11.72 -4.78
C TRP A 64 -5.45 12.48 -4.49
N PRO A 65 -5.76 13.56 -5.23
CA PRO A 65 -4.90 14.27 -6.19
C PRO A 65 -3.59 14.73 -5.54
N LEU A 66 -2.51 14.81 -6.31
CA LEU A 66 -1.20 15.17 -5.78
C LEU A 66 -1.18 16.66 -5.40
N GLU A 67 -1.21 16.96 -4.10
CA GLU A 67 -1.16 18.31 -3.54
C GLU A 67 0.15 18.48 -2.75
N LYS A 68 1.05 19.32 -3.27
CA LYS A 68 2.39 19.52 -2.69
C LYS A 68 2.38 20.31 -1.38
N ASP A 69 1.39 21.17 -1.21
CA ASP A 69 1.32 22.13 -0.10
C ASP A 69 0.41 21.64 1.04
N ILE A 70 0.10 20.34 1.11
CA ILE A 70 -0.79 19.79 2.14
C ILE A 70 -0.14 19.71 3.53
N PHE A 71 1.19 19.61 3.58
CA PHE A 71 1.96 19.59 4.82
C PHE A 71 2.63 20.94 5.01
N THR A 72 2.31 21.61 6.11
CA THR A 72 2.96 22.87 6.52
C THR A 72 4.07 22.59 7.52
N GLU A 73 5.01 23.52 7.71
CA GLU A 73 6.09 23.43 8.71
C GLU A 73 5.57 23.03 10.10
N ALA A 74 4.39 23.54 10.47
CA ALA A 74 3.70 23.20 11.71
C ALA A 74 3.42 21.70 11.91
N ASN A 75 3.25 20.94 10.82
CA ASN A 75 3.08 19.49 10.88
C ASN A 75 4.39 18.74 11.19
N PHE A 76 5.53 19.39 11.02
CA PHE A 76 6.88 18.84 11.25
C PHE A 76 7.52 19.32 12.55
N MET A 77 7.01 20.39 13.18
CA MET A 77 7.54 20.91 14.47
C MET A 77 7.67 19.85 15.57
N ALA A 78 6.77 18.86 15.60
CA ALA A 78 6.86 17.78 16.60
C ALA A 78 8.05 16.83 16.37
N ALA A 79 8.57 16.73 15.15
CA ALA A 79 9.74 15.92 14.83
C ALA A 79 11.04 16.63 15.26
N GLU A 80 11.12 17.95 15.06
CA GLU A 80 12.30 18.76 15.46
C GLU A 80 12.61 18.66 16.96
N VAL A 81 11.57 18.57 17.81
CA VAL A 81 11.73 18.46 19.27
C VAL A 81 12.31 17.12 19.71
N ILE A 82 12.23 16.09 18.86
CA ILE A 82 12.68 14.72 19.14
C ILE A 82 14.03 14.43 18.48
N GLU A 83 14.46 15.24 17.51
CA GLU A 83 15.81 15.15 16.94
C GLU A 83 16.86 15.55 17.98
N GLU A 84 17.30 14.55 18.75
CA GLU A 84 18.59 14.61 19.43
C GLU A 84 19.67 14.71 18.33
N PRO A 85 20.62 15.67 18.41
CA PRO A 85 21.62 15.84 17.36
C PRO A 85 22.33 14.51 17.14
N GLU A 86 22.23 13.96 15.93
CA GLU A 86 22.84 12.66 15.65
C GLU A 86 24.32 12.73 16.08
N PRO A 87 24.77 11.87 17.01
CA PRO A 87 26.18 11.84 17.34
C PRO A 87 26.88 11.42 16.06
N ILE A 88 27.77 12.28 15.55
CA ILE A 88 28.55 12.09 14.31
C ILE A 88 29.22 10.70 14.25
N ALA A 89 29.44 10.07 15.42
CA ALA A 89 29.95 8.71 15.58
C ALA A 89 28.98 7.57 15.18
N ALA A 90 27.65 7.74 15.28
CA ALA A 90 26.69 6.65 15.06
C ALA A 90 26.62 6.18 13.59
N ALA A 91 26.80 7.10 12.64
CA ALA A 91 26.82 6.76 11.21
C ALA A 91 27.99 5.83 10.83
N ALA A 92 29.16 6.03 11.46
CA ALA A 92 30.32 5.16 11.27
C ALA A 92 30.11 3.77 11.91
N VAL A 93 29.51 3.72 13.10
CA VAL A 93 29.24 2.47 13.84
C VAL A 93 28.19 1.60 13.13
N LEU A 94 27.14 2.18 12.55
CA LEU A 94 26.11 1.44 11.81
C LEU A 94 26.64 0.76 10.53
N LEU A 95 27.62 1.38 9.86
CA LEU A 95 28.35 0.80 8.73
C LEU A 95 29.20 -0.41 9.14
N GLU A 96 29.76 -0.39 10.35
CA GLU A 96 30.56 -1.47 10.94
C GLU A 96 29.69 -2.64 11.42
N LEU A 97 28.56 -2.35 12.10
CA LEU A 97 27.65 -3.37 12.65
C LEU A 97 26.81 -4.09 11.60
N SER A 98 26.60 -3.48 10.42
CA SER A 98 25.83 -4.06 9.34
C SER A 98 26.54 -3.88 8.00
N PRO A 99 27.66 -4.58 7.75
CA PRO A 99 28.35 -4.49 6.48
C PRO A 99 27.40 -4.99 5.39
N ARG A 100 26.80 -4.05 4.66
CA ARG A 100 25.93 -4.38 3.53
C ARG A 100 26.76 -5.23 2.58
N PRO A 101 26.37 -6.48 2.28
CA PRO A 101 27.13 -7.31 1.37
C PRO A 101 27.05 -6.65 -0.01
N ARG A 102 28.08 -5.89 -0.38
CA ARG A 102 28.27 -5.42 -1.75
C ARG A 102 28.78 -6.62 -2.54
N PRO A 103 28.07 -7.06 -3.58
CA PRO A 103 28.62 -8.07 -4.47
C PRO A 103 29.93 -7.52 -5.05
N GLN A 104 31.07 -8.12 -4.69
CA GLN A 104 32.39 -7.71 -5.19
C GLN A 104 32.51 -7.91 -6.71
N GLU A 105 31.70 -8.81 -7.27
CA GLU A 105 31.73 -9.14 -8.69
C GLU A 105 30.31 -9.11 -9.29
N ALA A 106 30.20 -8.52 -10.48
CA ALA A 106 28.99 -8.60 -11.28
C ALA A 106 28.78 -10.06 -11.70
N ARG A 107 27.78 -10.73 -11.11
CA ARG A 107 27.47 -12.11 -11.48
C ARG A 107 27.07 -12.15 -12.96
N PRO A 108 27.75 -12.92 -13.82
CA PRO A 108 27.34 -13.05 -15.21
C PRO A 108 25.94 -13.68 -15.25
N ARG A 109 25.05 -13.10 -16.04
CA ARG A 109 23.71 -13.66 -16.26
C ARG A 109 23.89 -15.06 -16.88
N LYS A 110 23.51 -16.11 -16.15
CA LYS A 110 23.51 -17.50 -16.66
C LYS A 110 22.51 -17.75 -17.79
N ARG A 111 21.54 -16.84 -17.99
CA ARG A 111 20.49 -16.95 -19.02
C ARG A 111 20.53 -15.73 -19.95
N LYS A 112 20.39 -15.97 -21.25
CA LYS A 112 20.10 -14.91 -22.22
C LYS A 112 18.71 -14.35 -21.95
N ALA A 113 18.52 -13.06 -22.17
CA ALA A 113 17.19 -12.46 -22.09
C ALA A 113 16.34 -13.03 -23.22
N GLU A 114 15.23 -13.67 -22.87
CA GLU A 114 14.21 -14.09 -23.82
C GLU A 114 12.99 -13.17 -23.65
N SER A 115 12.44 -12.70 -24.76
CA SER A 115 11.21 -11.91 -24.77
C SER A 115 10.04 -12.78 -24.31
N ALA A 116 9.19 -12.27 -23.42
CA ALA A 116 8.03 -12.99 -22.91
C ALA A 116 7.13 -13.49 -24.05
N ALA A 117 6.84 -14.79 -24.05
CA ALA A 117 5.76 -15.34 -24.87
C ALA A 117 4.43 -14.74 -24.39
N VAL A 118 3.68 -14.09 -25.28
CA VAL A 118 2.38 -13.51 -24.94
C VAL A 118 1.37 -14.65 -24.75
N LEU A 119 1.25 -15.16 -23.52
CA LEU A 119 0.32 -16.23 -23.15
C LEU A 119 -1.16 -15.83 -23.29
N THR A 120 -1.46 -14.54 -23.49
CA THR A 120 -2.80 -13.99 -23.70
C THR A 120 -3.00 -13.44 -25.11
N ALA A 121 -2.34 -14.02 -26.13
CA ALA A 121 -2.70 -13.71 -27.50
C ALA A 121 -4.12 -14.24 -27.76
N SER A 122 -5.12 -13.39 -27.51
CA SER A 122 -6.51 -13.61 -27.92
C SER A 122 -6.52 -14.05 -29.39
N PRO A 123 -7.39 -15.00 -29.79
CA PRO A 123 -7.51 -15.44 -31.18
C PRO A 123 -7.56 -14.29 -32.19
N TYR A 124 -8.12 -13.15 -31.77
CA TYR A 124 -8.20 -11.93 -32.57
C TYR A 124 -6.84 -11.26 -32.85
N LYS A 125 -5.88 -11.31 -31.90
CA LYS A 125 -4.55 -10.73 -32.09
C LYS A 125 -3.74 -11.48 -33.16
N ARG A 126 -3.86 -12.83 -33.20
CA ARG A 126 -3.22 -13.66 -34.24
C ARG A 126 -3.75 -13.35 -35.63
N LEU A 127 -5.07 -13.20 -35.78
CA LEU A 127 -5.70 -12.82 -37.04
C LEU A 127 -5.23 -11.46 -37.57
N LEU A 128 -5.00 -10.49 -36.68
CA LEU A 128 -4.47 -9.17 -37.06
C LEU A 128 -3.00 -9.24 -37.48
N GLU A 129 -2.19 -10.04 -36.78
CA GLU A 129 -0.79 -10.26 -37.13
C GLU A 129 -0.67 -10.95 -38.50
N ASP A 130 -1.44 -12.01 -38.76
CA ASP A 130 -1.47 -12.71 -40.04
C ASP A 130 -1.94 -11.79 -41.19
N ARG A 131 -2.95 -10.95 -40.94
CA ARG A 131 -3.43 -9.96 -41.91
C ARG A 131 -2.32 -8.95 -42.24
N ASN A 132 -1.60 -8.46 -41.24
CA ASN A 132 -0.51 -7.50 -41.44
C ASN A 132 0.67 -8.13 -42.17
N ILE A 133 1.03 -9.38 -41.84
CA ILE A 133 2.09 -10.12 -42.55
C ILE A 133 1.71 -10.32 -44.02
N ASN A 134 0.48 -10.72 -44.31
CA ASN A 134 0.01 -10.91 -45.68
C ASN A 134 -0.07 -9.60 -46.46
N LYS A 135 -0.45 -8.50 -45.81
CA LYS A 135 -0.41 -7.16 -46.41
C LYS A 135 1.02 -6.76 -46.77
N MET A 136 1.97 -6.95 -45.85
CA MET A 136 3.40 -6.65 -46.09
C MET A 136 4.02 -7.53 -47.17
N LYS A 137 3.54 -8.76 -47.38
CA LYS A 137 3.98 -9.62 -48.49
C LYS A 137 3.46 -9.10 -49.83
N ARG A 138 2.20 -8.68 -49.89
CA ARG A 138 1.59 -8.11 -51.10
C ARG A 138 2.19 -6.76 -51.50
N GLU A 139 2.69 -5.99 -50.54
CA GLU A 139 3.36 -4.70 -50.80
C GLU A 139 4.82 -4.86 -51.24
N ARG A 140 5.37 -6.09 -51.18
CA ARG A 140 6.76 -6.41 -51.56
C ARG A 140 6.87 -7.18 -52.87
N GLU A 141 5.75 -7.57 -53.47
CA GLU A 141 5.64 -8.14 -54.83
C GLU A 141 5.20 -7.04 -55.81
#